data_AF-A0A2G2V9L7-F1
#
_entry.id   AF-A0A2G2V9L7-F1
#
_cell.length_a   1.000
_cell.length_b   1.000
_cell.length_c   1.000
_cell.angle_alpha   90.00
_cell.angle_beta   90.00
_cell.angle_gamma   90.00
#
_symmetry.space_group_name_H-M   'P 1'
#
loop_
_entity.id
_entity.type
_entity.pdbx_description
1 polymer ?
#
loop_
_entity_poly.entity_id
_entity_poly.type
_entity_poly.pdbx_seq_one_letter_code
_entity_poly.pdbx_strand_id
1 'polypeptide(L)'
;MKHKKGKGRQKIPMIKIEKQVDLYSSFSKCFLGLYKKASELVRECGVDIGMVSFSHFFTLQLMQSFLVFSNPDMQLSDSTQLVAAHARDRVKRLNSRLEELDTMKDAEFFQKNVYDELMKTIEELNA
;
A
#
# COMPACT_ATOMS: atom_id res chain seq x y z
N MET A 1 25.23 11.54 22.81
CA MET A 1 24.76 11.12 21.47
C MET A 1 23.64 10.10 21.63
N LYS A 2 22.43 10.33 21.09
CA LYS A 2 21.33 9.34 21.13
C LYS A 2 21.76 8.09 20.34
N HIS A 3 21.82 6.91 20.99
CA HIS A 3 22.14 5.65 20.32
C HIS A 3 21.08 5.33 19.23
N LYS A 4 21.52 5.21 17.97
CA LYS A 4 20.63 4.79 16.86
C LYS A 4 20.36 3.29 16.97
N LYS A 5 19.08 2.89 16.92
CA LYS A 5 18.64 1.49 17.01
C LYS A 5 19.10 0.59 15.84
N GLY A 6 19.64 1.17 14.76
CA GLY A 6 20.15 0.41 13.62
C GLY A 6 20.87 1.30 12.61
N LYS A 7 21.38 0.67 11.53
CA LYS A 7 22.12 1.36 10.46
C LYS A 7 21.23 2.13 9.47
N GLY A 8 19.91 2.04 9.58
CA GLY A 8 18.96 2.66 8.63
C GLY A 8 18.98 1.99 7.25
N ARG A 9 18.41 2.65 6.23
CA ARG A 9 18.41 2.15 4.84
C ARG A 9 19.83 2.19 4.29
N GLN A 10 20.33 1.03 3.91
CA GLN A 10 21.65 0.88 3.27
C GLN A 10 21.46 0.69 1.77
N LYS A 11 22.32 1.32 0.97
CA LYS A 11 22.35 1.11 -0.48
C LYS A 11 22.97 -0.26 -0.76
N ILE A 12 22.27 -1.08 -1.54
CA ILE A 12 22.77 -2.37 -2.03
C ILE A 12 23.07 -2.26 -3.53
N PRO A 13 24.05 -3.02 -4.06
CA PRO A 13 24.27 -3.09 -5.50
C PRO A 13 23.05 -3.70 -6.20
N MET A 14 22.73 -3.21 -7.41
CA MET A 14 21.66 -3.75 -8.25
C MET A 14 22.14 -5.00 -8.99
N ILE A 15 22.46 -6.04 -8.23
CA ILE A 15 22.86 -7.37 -8.70
C ILE A 15 22.00 -8.41 -7.99
N LYS A 16 22.03 -9.66 -8.47
CA LYS A 16 21.32 -10.76 -7.82
C LYS A 16 21.83 -10.93 -6.38
N ILE A 17 20.89 -10.98 -5.42
CA ILE A 17 21.21 -11.25 -4.01
C ILE A 17 21.39 -12.76 -3.86
N GLU A 18 22.62 -13.20 -3.61
CA GLU A 18 22.94 -14.64 -3.47
C GLU A 18 22.52 -15.20 -2.11
N LYS A 19 22.57 -14.39 -1.05
CA LYS A 19 22.13 -14.82 0.28
C LYS A 19 20.61 -14.97 0.31
N GLN A 20 20.16 -16.21 0.38
CA GLN A 20 18.75 -16.59 0.25
C GLN A 20 17.82 -15.84 1.23
N VAL A 21 18.22 -15.70 2.50
CA VAL A 21 17.43 -14.97 3.52
C VAL A 21 17.25 -13.50 3.15
N ASP A 22 18.31 -12.86 2.65
CA ASP A 22 18.30 -11.45 2.27
C ASP A 22 17.52 -11.24 0.96
N LEU A 23 17.63 -12.21 0.04
CA LEU A 23 16.84 -12.26 -1.20
C LEU A 23 15.35 -12.31 -0.88
N TYR A 24 14.90 -13.23 -0.01
CA TYR A 24 13.50 -13.34 0.37
C TYR A 24 13.00 -12.11 1.12
N SER A 25 13.78 -11.58 2.06
CA SER A 25 13.40 -10.36 2.77
C SER A 25 13.24 -9.17 1.81
N SER A 26 14.14 -9.05 0.85
CA SER A 26 14.11 -8.00 -0.17
C SER A 26 12.93 -8.19 -1.12
N PHE A 27 12.70 -9.42 -1.61
CA PHE A 27 11.56 -9.75 -2.46
C PHE A 27 10.23 -9.38 -1.78
N SER A 28 10.00 -9.82 -0.55
CA SER A 28 8.74 -9.53 0.16
C SER A 28 8.53 -8.04 0.37
N LYS A 29 9.58 -7.29 0.74
CA LYS A 29 9.49 -5.83 0.93
C LYS A 29 9.27 -5.09 -0.38
N CYS A 30 10.00 -5.46 -1.43
CA CYS A 30 9.90 -4.85 -2.75
C CYS A 30 8.55 -5.16 -3.40
N PHE A 31 8.10 -6.41 -3.35
CA PHE A 31 6.83 -6.83 -3.92
C PHE A 31 5.65 -6.16 -3.22
N LEU A 32 5.65 -6.09 -1.88
CA LEU A 32 4.64 -5.35 -1.13
C LEU A 32 4.63 -3.86 -1.49
N GLY A 33 5.81 -3.24 -1.60
CA GLY A 33 5.93 -1.84 -2.00
C GLY A 33 5.44 -1.59 -3.42
N LEU A 34 5.75 -2.49 -4.36
CA LEU A 34 5.30 -2.42 -5.74
C LEU A 34 3.78 -2.60 -5.84
N TYR A 35 3.22 -3.56 -5.11
CA TYR A 35 1.77 -3.77 -5.02
C TYR A 35 1.05 -2.53 -4.50
N LYS A 36 1.57 -1.91 -3.44
CA LYS A 36 1.01 -0.66 -2.92
C LYS A 36 1.01 0.44 -3.99
N LYS A 37 2.12 0.60 -4.71
CA LYS A 37 2.24 1.61 -5.78
C LYS A 37 1.32 1.33 -6.97
N ALA A 38 1.13 0.06 -7.34
CA ALA A 38 0.16 -0.32 -8.36
C ALA A 38 -1.26 0.02 -7.92
N SER A 39 -1.64 -0.30 -6.67
CA SER A 39 -2.95 0.05 -6.12
C SER A 39 -3.20 1.55 -6.07
N GLU A 40 -2.18 2.36 -5.73
CA GLU A 40 -2.24 3.82 -5.79
C GLU A 40 -2.51 4.31 -7.22
N LEU A 41 -1.81 3.77 -8.23
CA LEU A 41 -2.04 4.11 -9.64
C LEU A 41 -3.45 3.72 -10.14
N VAL A 42 -3.95 2.54 -9.76
CA VAL A 42 -5.32 2.12 -10.10
C VAL A 42 -6.33 3.12 -9.51
N ARG A 43 -6.12 3.54 -8.26
CA ARG A 43 -6.98 4.50 -7.58
C ARG A 43 -6.92 5.89 -8.22
N GLU A 44 -5.73 6.41 -8.48
CA GLU A 44 -5.53 7.81 -8.89
C GLU A 44 -5.70 8.02 -10.39
N CYS A 45 -5.21 7.08 -11.20
CA CYS A 45 -5.24 7.20 -12.66
C CYS A 45 -6.39 6.40 -13.30
N GLY A 46 -7.11 5.58 -12.54
CA GLY A 46 -8.22 4.77 -13.08
C GLY A 46 -7.76 3.71 -14.11
N VAL A 47 -6.50 3.32 -14.06
CA VAL A 47 -5.89 2.34 -14.97
C VAL A 47 -6.03 0.92 -14.42
N ASP A 48 -6.19 -0.07 -15.30
CA ASP A 48 -6.16 -1.47 -14.87
C ASP A 48 -4.70 -1.98 -14.87
N ILE A 49 -4.20 -2.38 -13.70
CA ILE A 49 -2.86 -2.94 -13.51
C ILE A 49 -2.99 -4.37 -13.02
N GLY A 50 -2.30 -5.28 -13.71
CA GLY A 50 -2.05 -6.61 -13.16
C GLY A 50 -0.73 -6.66 -12.37
N MET A 51 -0.54 -7.64 -11.48
CA MET A 51 0.81 -8.08 -11.04
C MET A 51 0.90 -9.62 -10.93
N VAL A 52 1.98 -10.25 -11.41
CA VAL A 52 2.27 -11.71 -11.29
C VAL A 52 3.64 -11.84 -10.65
N SER A 53 3.73 -12.73 -9.67
CA SER A 53 5.00 -13.14 -9.10
C SER A 53 5.05 -14.64 -8.94
N PHE A 54 6.20 -15.22 -9.29
CA PHE A 54 6.52 -16.61 -9.01
C PHE A 54 7.52 -16.64 -7.85
N SER A 55 7.10 -17.10 -6.68
CA SER A 55 8.00 -17.33 -5.55
C SER A 55 8.04 -18.83 -5.26
N HIS A 56 9.23 -19.38 -5.05
CA HIS A 56 9.42 -20.83 -4.87
C HIS A 56 9.06 -21.33 -3.46
N PHE A 57 8.83 -20.45 -2.48
CA PHE A 57 8.76 -20.85 -1.06
C PHE A 57 7.75 -20.10 -0.18
N PHE A 58 6.79 -19.34 -0.72
CA PHE A 58 5.72 -18.81 0.11
C PHE A 58 4.59 -19.84 0.29
N THR A 59 4.68 -20.62 1.37
CA THR A 59 3.54 -21.25 2.04
C THR A 59 2.72 -20.18 2.78
N LEU A 60 2.20 -19.23 2.02
CA LEU A 60 1.10 -18.36 2.42
C LEU A 60 0.28 -18.23 1.16
N GLN A 61 -0.92 -18.75 1.25
CA GLN A 61 -1.98 -18.75 0.26
C GLN A 61 -2.22 -17.33 -0.28
N LEU A 62 -1.39 -16.90 -1.21
CA LEU A 62 -1.60 -15.75 -2.07
C LEU A 62 -1.44 -16.25 -3.49
N MET A 63 -2.55 -16.86 -3.92
CA MET A 63 -3.19 -16.64 -5.21
C MET A 63 -2.24 -16.28 -6.33
N GLN A 64 -2.16 -17.19 -7.31
CA GLN A 64 -1.84 -16.88 -8.69
C GLN A 64 -2.61 -15.61 -9.09
N SER A 65 -1.98 -14.45 -8.99
CA SER A 65 -2.57 -13.20 -9.43
C SER A 65 -2.16 -13.05 -10.87
N PHE A 66 -3.11 -13.27 -11.77
CA PHE A 66 -2.91 -13.04 -13.18
C PHE A 66 -2.81 -11.53 -13.44
N LEU A 67 -1.75 -11.17 -14.14
CA LEU A 67 -1.53 -9.84 -14.70
C LEU A 67 -2.37 -9.72 -15.94
N VAL A 68 -3.39 -8.87 -15.97
CA VAL A 68 -3.88 -8.38 -17.25
C VAL A 68 -3.78 -6.87 -17.21
N PHE A 69 -2.82 -6.34 -17.97
CA PHE A 69 -2.88 -4.97 -18.43
C PHE A 69 -4.06 -4.91 -19.39
N SER A 70 -5.11 -4.14 -19.07
CA SER A 70 -6.08 -3.76 -20.09
C SER A 70 -5.37 -2.79 -21.02
N ASN A 71 -4.88 -3.29 -22.15
CA ASN A 71 -4.53 -2.44 -23.28
C ASN A 71 -5.80 -1.64 -23.65
N PRO A 72 -5.74 -0.32 -23.84
CA PRO A 72 -6.88 0.45 -24.38
C PRO A 72 -7.45 -0.15 -25.67
N ASP A 73 -6.63 -0.89 -26.44
CA ASP A 73 -7.05 -1.60 -27.66
C ASP A 73 -7.49 -3.06 -27.42
N MET A 74 -7.57 -3.53 -26.17
CA MET A 74 -7.98 -4.91 -25.87
C MET A 74 -9.50 -5.04 -26.06
N GLN A 75 -9.92 -5.63 -27.18
CA GLN A 75 -11.31 -6.03 -27.38
C GLN A 75 -11.66 -7.16 -26.40
N LEU A 76 -12.26 -6.78 -25.28
CA LEU A 76 -12.82 -7.68 -24.28
C LEU A 76 -14.20 -8.16 -24.73
N SER A 77 -14.52 -9.42 -24.46
CA SER A 77 -15.90 -9.89 -24.59
C SER A 77 -16.81 -9.13 -23.62
N ASP A 78 -18.09 -8.98 -23.98
CA ASP A 78 -19.10 -8.29 -23.17
C ASP A 78 -19.14 -8.78 -21.71
N SER A 79 -19.01 -10.10 -21.51
CA SER A 79 -18.99 -10.70 -20.18
C SER A 79 -17.77 -10.26 -19.36
N THR A 80 -16.61 -10.16 -19.99
CA THR A 80 -15.38 -9.73 -19.30
C THR A 80 -15.41 -8.23 -19.03
N GLN A 81 -16.00 -7.44 -19.93
CA GLN A 81 -16.21 -6.01 -19.72
C GLN A 81 -17.15 -5.73 -18.54
N LEU A 82 -18.24 -6.50 -18.40
CA LEU A 82 -19.16 -6.41 -17.26
C LEU A 82 -18.45 -6.73 -15.94
N VAL A 83 -17.66 -7.81 -15.90
CA VAL A 83 -16.87 -8.19 -14.72
C VAL A 83 -15.88 -7.10 -14.34
N ALA A 84 -15.17 -6.53 -15.32
CA ALA A 84 -14.24 -5.44 -15.11
C ALA A 84 -14.94 -4.17 -14.59
N ALA A 85 -16.08 -3.80 -15.17
CA ALA A 85 -16.87 -2.65 -14.73
C ALA A 85 -17.33 -2.79 -13.27
N HIS A 86 -17.83 -3.97 -12.89
CA HIS A 86 -18.22 -4.26 -11.52
C HIS A 86 -17.03 -4.23 -10.55
N ALA A 87 -15.86 -4.75 -10.96
CA ALA A 87 -14.64 -4.66 -10.17
C ALA A 87 -14.22 -3.20 -9.95
N ARG A 88 -14.27 -2.37 -10.99
CA ARG A 88 -13.97 -0.92 -10.91
C ARG A 88 -14.94 -0.18 -10.01
N ASP A 89 -16.24 -0.46 -10.10
CA ASP A 89 -17.24 0.13 -9.19
C ASP A 89 -16.95 -0.21 -7.73
N ARG A 90 -16.63 -1.48 -7.45
CA ARG A 90 -16.25 -1.92 -6.11
C ARG A 90 -15.02 -1.18 -5.59
N VAL A 91 -14.00 -1.00 -6.43
CA VAL A 91 -12.78 -0.24 -6.08
C VAL A 91 -13.13 1.23 -5.80
N LYS A 92 -13.93 1.88 -6.66
CA LYS A 92 -14.37 3.28 -6.45
C LYS A 92 -15.10 3.45 -5.12
N ARG A 93 -16.07 2.59 -4.83
CA ARG A 93 -16.82 2.61 -3.56
C ARG A 93 -15.90 2.45 -2.35
N LEU A 94 -14.95 1.52 -2.40
CA LEU A 94 -14.00 1.30 -1.31
C LEU A 94 -13.09 2.51 -1.12
N ASN A 95 -12.63 3.14 -2.21
CA ASN A 95 -11.81 4.33 -2.14
C ASN A 95 -12.57 5.51 -1.54
N SER A 96 -13.83 5.75 -1.92
CA SER A 96 -14.65 6.80 -1.29
C SER A 96 -14.77 6.60 0.23
N ARG A 97 -15.02 5.37 0.67
CA ARG A 97 -15.07 5.04 2.11
C ARG A 97 -13.72 5.20 2.80
N LEU A 98 -12.62 4.95 2.10
CA LEU A 98 -11.28 5.16 2.63
C LEU A 98 -11.01 6.66 2.87
N GLU A 99 -11.34 7.51 1.90
CA GLU A 99 -11.21 8.96 2.03
C GLU A 99 -12.05 9.50 3.20
N GLU A 100 -13.29 9.02 3.36
CA GLU A 100 -14.13 9.37 4.52
C GLU A 100 -13.43 9.02 5.85
N LEU A 101 -12.89 7.80 5.96
CA LEU A 101 -12.20 7.36 7.18
C LEU A 101 -10.91 8.14 7.45
N ASP A 102 -10.15 8.49 6.42
CA ASP A 102 -8.94 9.29 6.57
C ASP A 102 -9.28 10.71 7.06
N THR A 103 -10.33 11.34 6.53
CA THR A 103 -10.79 12.66 7.03
C THR A 103 -11.25 12.61 8.49
N MET A 104 -11.98 11.56 8.89
CA MET A 104 -12.41 11.36 10.28
C MET A 104 -11.21 11.21 11.22
N LYS A 105 -10.26 10.37 10.83
CA LYS A 105 -9.04 10.13 11.60
C LYS A 105 -8.21 11.39 11.77
N ASP A 106 -8.08 12.21 10.73
CA ASP A 106 -7.36 13.48 10.82
C ASP A 106 -8.06 14.43 11.80
N ALA A 107 -9.39 14.53 11.75
CA ALA A 107 -10.16 15.34 12.71
C ALA A 107 -9.97 14.87 14.17
N GLU A 108 -10.01 13.56 14.42
CA GLU A 108 -9.74 13.00 15.75
C GLU A 108 -8.30 13.28 16.21
N PHE A 109 -7.33 13.18 15.30
CA PHE A 109 -5.93 13.50 15.60
C PHE A 109 -5.76 14.98 15.98
N PHE A 110 -6.41 15.90 15.27
CA PHE A 110 -6.42 17.32 15.64
C PHE A 110 -7.03 17.54 17.01
N GLN A 111 -8.19 16.95 17.30
CA GLN A 111 -8.83 17.08 18.62
C GLN A 111 -7.91 16.60 19.73
N LYS A 112 -7.31 15.41 19.57
CA LYS A 112 -6.37 14.87 20.55
C LYS A 112 -5.21 15.83 20.84
N ASN A 113 -4.62 16.42 19.79
CA ASN A 113 -3.51 17.36 19.98
C ASN A 113 -3.93 18.61 20.76
N VAL A 114 -5.13 19.14 20.50
CA VAL A 114 -5.68 20.28 21.26
C VAL A 114 -5.87 19.91 22.74
N TYR A 115 -6.41 18.73 23.01
CA TYR A 115 -6.55 18.23 24.40
C TYR A 115 -5.19 18.06 25.08
N ASP A 116 -4.21 17.47 24.40
CA ASP A 116 -2.86 17.27 24.93
C ASP A 116 -2.15 18.63 25.24
N GLU A 117 -2.42 19.67 24.45
CA GLU A 117 -1.89 21.02 24.66
C GLU A 117 -2.59 21.73 25.83
N LEU A 118 -3.91 21.63 25.93
CA LEU A 118 -4.67 22.14 27.07
C LEU A 118 -4.20 21.52 28.40
N MET A 119 -4.03 20.19 28.42
CA MET A 119 -3.58 19.48 29.62
C MET A 119 -2.20 19.97 30.09
N LYS A 120 -1.26 20.22 29.18
CA LYS A 120 0.04 20.81 29.53
C LYS A 120 -0.09 22.20 30.12
N THR A 121 -0.91 23.07 29.54
CA THR A 121 -1.11 24.42 30.10
C THR A 121 -1.74 24.38 31.49
N ILE A 122 -2.64 23.43 31.76
CA ILE A 122 -3.21 23.23 33.10
C ILE A 122 -2.14 22.73 34.09
N GLU A 123 -1.27 21.81 33.68
CA GLU A 123 -0.16 21.34 34.51
C GLU A 123 0.84 22.46 34.82
N GLU A 124 1.16 23.31 33.84
CA GLU A 124 2.05 24.46 34.01
C GLU A 124 1.45 25.56 34.91
N LEU A 125 0.13 25.78 34.87
CA LEU A 125 -0.56 26.74 35.73
C LEU A 125 -0.72 26.25 37.18
N ASN A 126 -0.70 24.94 37.40
CA ASN A 126 -0.82 24.32 38.73
C ASN A 126 0.54 23.97 39.36
N ALA A 127 1.65 24.29 38.68
CA ALA A 127 3.03 24.11 39.16
C ALA A 127 3.59 25.41 39.77
#